data_AF-A0A8C6UJD8-F1
#
_entry.id   AF-A0A8C6UJD8-F1
#
_cell.length_a   1.000
_cell.length_b   1.000
_cell.length_c   1.000
_cell.angle_alpha   90.00
_cell.angle_beta   90.00
_cell.angle_gamma   90.00
#
_symmetry.space_group_name_H-M   'P 1'
#
loop_
_entity.id
_entity.type
_entity.pdbx_description
1 polymer ?
#
loop_
_entity_poly.entity_id
_entity_poly.type
_entity_poly.pdbx_seq_one_letter_code
_entity_poly.pdbx_strand_id
1 'polypeptide(L)'
;MMKTQQKAHKNTTKRFKNMATRAHSHDAKKPQFTDPAVQDVLSRITGLELQKVFRPIKRELKLPSYKLMTDEQLNQAINNASEQAKKLLQMPLVLPERKPIDDVLSEDPFLAGMDTAKYVFTDITYNVPHRLFKCFQKFGDVGERDRLVQVYFPKEGRKLTPYHIFKEENLKMVFSMDRHEDVLDLCLVQFEPDSSDYIKVHMSTYEDLDKHGKYDLLRSTRHFGGLAWYLVNARRVDGLIVDMLKRDLLQDAVSLVSLFHMVHPHSESAQEAALQQATGADLLKVRLGFPYNKSTYTIVFF
;
A
#
# COMPACT_ATOMS: atom_id res chain seq x y z
N MET A 1 39.07 35.63 42.33
CA MET A 1 37.89 36.02 41.49
C MET A 1 37.97 35.54 40.02
N MET A 2 38.68 34.45 39.66
CA MET A 2 38.81 34.04 38.25
C MET A 2 38.30 32.63 37.88
N LYS A 3 37.81 31.81 38.82
CA LYS A 3 37.34 30.43 38.51
C LYS A 3 35.83 30.33 38.24
N THR A 4 35.06 31.37 38.52
CA THR A 4 33.58 31.35 38.38
C THR A 4 33.11 31.79 36.99
N GLN A 5 33.87 32.64 36.28
CA GLN A 5 33.49 33.14 34.94
C GLN A 5 33.74 32.13 33.82
N GLN A 6 34.75 31.24 33.94
CA GLN A 6 35.00 30.19 32.93
C GLN A 6 33.96 29.05 32.94
N LYS A 7 33.31 28.78 34.09
CA LYS A 7 32.21 27.79 34.15
C LYS A 7 30.91 28.33 33.54
N ALA A 8 30.65 29.63 33.65
CA ALA A 8 29.49 30.26 33.04
C ALA A 8 29.59 30.23 31.50
N HIS A 9 30.75 30.57 30.94
CA HIS A 9 30.96 30.58 29.48
C HIS A 9 30.85 29.19 28.83
N LYS A 10 31.37 28.14 29.47
CA LYS A 10 31.25 26.76 28.96
C LYS A 10 29.81 26.22 29.00
N ASN A 11 28.98 26.72 29.92
CA ASN A 11 27.56 26.34 30.01
C ASN A 11 26.68 27.10 29.00
N THR A 12 27.02 28.33 28.64
CA THR A 12 26.36 29.04 27.53
C THR A 12 26.70 28.42 26.19
N THR A 13 27.96 28.04 25.92
CA THR A 13 28.30 27.38 24.63
C THR A 13 27.67 26.00 24.48
N LYS A 14 27.47 25.24 25.57
CA LYS A 14 26.69 23.99 25.55
C LYS A 14 25.19 24.24 25.35
N ARG A 15 24.62 25.32 25.89
CA ARG A 15 23.22 25.70 25.64
C ARG A 15 22.97 26.19 24.22
N PHE A 16 23.91 26.93 23.62
CA PHE A 16 23.80 27.37 22.22
C PHE A 16 24.04 26.23 21.22
N LYS A 17 24.95 25.29 21.51
CA LYS A 17 25.08 24.06 20.70
C LYS A 17 23.84 23.15 20.81
N ASN A 18 23.20 23.10 21.99
CA ASN A 18 21.97 22.33 22.18
C ASN A 18 20.69 23.03 21.67
N MET A 19 20.75 24.33 21.35
CA MET A 19 19.66 25.05 20.65
C MET A 19 19.76 24.87 19.13
N ALA A 20 20.97 24.81 18.57
CA ALA A 20 21.18 24.58 17.14
C ALA A 20 20.84 23.13 16.70
N THR A 21 20.95 22.15 17.59
CA THR A 21 20.53 20.76 17.32
C THR A 21 19.05 20.47 17.62
N ARG A 22 18.29 21.46 18.12
CA ARG A 22 16.86 21.33 18.42
C ARG A 22 15.95 21.99 17.38
N ALA A 23 16.53 22.55 16.32
CA ALA A 23 15.83 23.24 15.23
C ALA A 23 15.73 22.41 13.93
N HIS A 24 16.03 21.11 13.97
CA HIS A 24 15.79 20.15 12.89
C HIS A 24 14.98 18.93 13.37
N SER A 25 13.93 19.19 14.15
CA SER A 25 12.89 18.19 14.43
C SER A 25 11.50 18.77 14.14
N HIS A 26 11.37 19.48 13.03
CA HIS A 26 10.16 19.32 12.24
C HIS A 26 10.36 18.02 11.47
N ASP A 27 10.07 16.90 12.11
CA ASP A 27 9.85 15.64 11.41
C ASP A 27 8.62 15.90 10.54
N ALA A 28 8.86 16.37 9.31
CA ALA A 28 7.81 16.61 8.35
C ALA A 28 7.05 15.29 8.27
N LYS A 29 5.77 15.29 8.71
CA LYS A 29 4.95 14.07 8.78
C LYS A 29 5.16 13.30 7.48
N LYS A 30 5.72 12.09 7.58
CA LYS A 30 5.90 11.24 6.40
C LYS A 30 4.56 11.17 5.68
N PRO A 31 4.51 11.42 4.37
CA PRO A 31 3.26 11.38 3.62
C PRO A 31 2.60 10.03 3.87
N GLN A 32 1.31 10.07 4.14
CA GLN A 32 0.50 8.88 4.37
C GLN A 32 -0.11 8.43 3.05
N PHE A 33 -0.40 7.15 2.94
CA PHE A 33 -1.09 6.61 1.77
C PHE A 33 -2.43 7.31 1.53
N THR A 34 -3.10 7.78 2.58
CA THR A 34 -4.39 8.47 2.52
C THR A 34 -4.33 9.92 2.05
N ASP A 35 -3.14 10.49 1.87
CA ASP A 35 -3.01 11.90 1.48
C ASP A 35 -3.53 12.10 0.04
N PRO A 36 -4.33 13.15 -0.23
CA PRO A 36 -4.97 13.35 -1.53
C PRO A 36 -3.94 13.50 -2.65
N ALA A 37 -2.82 14.18 -2.40
CA ALA A 37 -1.73 14.32 -3.36
C ALA A 37 -1.10 12.97 -3.74
N VAL A 38 -0.97 12.05 -2.77
CA VAL A 38 -0.45 10.70 -3.01
C VAL A 38 -1.47 9.88 -3.81
N GLN A 39 -2.74 9.93 -3.43
CA GLN A 39 -3.83 9.24 -4.14
C GLN A 39 -4.00 9.73 -5.58
N ASP A 40 -3.86 11.04 -5.83
CA ASP A 40 -3.92 11.62 -7.17
C ASP A 40 -2.77 11.12 -8.06
N VAL A 41 -1.56 11.02 -7.49
CA VAL A 41 -0.41 10.47 -8.22
C VAL A 41 -0.60 8.98 -8.48
N LEU A 42 -1.00 8.20 -7.47
CA LEU A 42 -1.20 6.75 -7.62
C LEU A 42 -2.33 6.42 -8.59
N SER A 43 -3.44 7.17 -8.56
CA SER A 43 -4.55 6.99 -9.50
C SER A 43 -4.15 7.30 -10.94
N ARG A 44 -3.29 8.30 -11.16
CA ARG A 44 -2.73 8.61 -12.47
C ARG A 44 -1.86 7.47 -12.99
N ILE A 45 -0.89 7.01 -12.19
CA ILE A 45 0.07 5.96 -12.58
C ILE A 45 -0.63 4.61 -12.81
N THR A 46 -1.71 4.31 -12.06
CA THR A 46 -2.49 3.07 -12.22
C THR A 46 -3.08 2.95 -13.64
N GLY A 47 -3.42 4.09 -14.25
CA GLY A 47 -4.12 4.14 -15.53
C GLY A 47 -5.54 3.57 -15.47
N LEU A 48 -6.32 3.81 -16.51
CA LEU A 48 -7.70 3.31 -16.62
C LEU A 48 -7.89 2.66 -17.97
N GLU A 49 -7.86 1.33 -17.99
CA GLU A 49 -8.15 0.52 -19.19
C GLU A 49 -9.50 -0.20 -19.02
N LEU A 50 -10.55 0.32 -19.67
CA LEU A 50 -11.92 -0.20 -19.51
C LEU A 50 -12.05 -1.70 -19.83
N GLN A 51 -11.32 -2.19 -20.84
CA GLN A 51 -11.37 -3.59 -21.25
C GLN A 51 -10.86 -4.53 -20.17
N LYS A 52 -9.79 -4.12 -19.46
CA LYS A 52 -9.20 -4.91 -18.39
C LYS A 52 -10.05 -4.87 -17.12
N VAL A 53 -10.61 -3.69 -16.80
CA VAL A 53 -11.46 -3.49 -15.62
C VAL A 53 -12.77 -4.25 -15.73
N PHE A 54 -13.41 -4.24 -16.90
CA PHE A 54 -14.66 -4.95 -17.16
C PHE A 54 -14.44 -6.30 -17.84
N ARG A 55 -13.35 -7.00 -17.50
CA ARG A 55 -13.10 -8.34 -18.03
C ARG A 55 -14.28 -9.29 -17.70
N PRO A 56 -14.66 -10.17 -18.63
CA PRO A 56 -15.76 -11.10 -18.41
C PRO A 56 -15.40 -12.09 -17.29
N ILE A 57 -16.16 -12.03 -16.19
CA ILE A 57 -16.00 -12.94 -15.06
C ILE A 57 -16.87 -14.17 -15.30
N LYS A 58 -16.33 -15.36 -15.02
CA LYS A 58 -17.08 -16.62 -15.06
C LYS A 58 -18.19 -16.59 -14.00
N ARG A 59 -19.40 -16.22 -14.43
CA ARG A 59 -20.64 -16.19 -13.63
C ARG A 59 -21.78 -16.73 -14.50
N GLU A 60 -22.93 -16.98 -13.89
CA GLU A 60 -24.13 -17.34 -14.62
C GLU A 60 -24.46 -16.26 -15.67
N LEU A 61 -24.41 -16.65 -16.93
CA LEU A 61 -24.55 -15.74 -18.06
C LEU A 61 -26.02 -15.40 -18.25
N LYS A 62 -26.31 -14.11 -18.29
CA LYS A 62 -27.63 -13.59 -18.71
C LYS A 62 -27.55 -13.20 -20.17
N LEU A 63 -28.69 -13.26 -20.87
CA LEU A 63 -28.75 -12.81 -22.26
C LEU A 63 -28.36 -11.33 -22.36
N PRO A 64 -27.46 -10.96 -23.30
CA PRO A 64 -27.08 -9.58 -23.51
C PRO A 64 -28.26 -8.76 -24.06
N SER A 65 -28.38 -7.50 -23.61
CA SER A 65 -29.37 -6.56 -24.11
C SER A 65 -28.72 -5.62 -25.12
N TYR A 66 -29.25 -5.59 -26.34
CA TYR A 66 -28.81 -4.67 -27.39
C TYR A 66 -29.68 -3.41 -27.36
N LYS A 67 -29.05 -2.24 -27.48
CA LYS A 67 -29.71 -0.94 -27.55
C LYS A 67 -29.12 -0.15 -28.70
N LEU A 68 -29.96 0.49 -29.50
CA LEU A 68 -29.55 1.46 -30.50
C LEU A 68 -29.32 2.79 -29.80
N MET A 69 -28.15 3.39 -29.97
CA MET A 69 -27.75 4.64 -29.32
C MET A 69 -27.25 5.63 -30.36
N THR A 70 -27.48 6.92 -30.12
CA THR A 70 -26.81 7.99 -30.85
C THR A 70 -25.37 8.19 -30.34
N ASP A 71 -24.53 8.90 -31.08
CA ASP A 71 -23.14 9.16 -30.68
C ASP A 71 -23.05 9.90 -29.33
N GLU A 72 -23.98 10.82 -29.06
CA GLU A 72 -24.07 11.52 -27.78
C GLU A 72 -24.38 10.56 -26.63
N GLN A 73 -25.33 9.64 -26.83
CA GLN A 73 -25.70 8.64 -25.83
C GLN A 73 -24.57 7.63 -25.61
N LEU A 74 -23.83 7.29 -26.66
CA LEU A 74 -22.64 6.42 -26.57
C LEU A 74 -21.54 7.09 -25.74
N ASN A 75 -21.25 8.37 -25.98
CA ASN A 75 -20.27 9.11 -25.20
C ASN A 75 -20.67 9.23 -23.72
N GLN A 76 -21.96 9.47 -23.44
CA GLN A 76 -22.47 9.45 -22.07
C GLN A 76 -22.32 8.07 -21.42
N ALA A 77 -22.58 6.99 -22.15
CA ALA A 77 -22.40 5.62 -21.64
C ALA A 77 -20.92 5.32 -21.34
N ILE A 78 -19.99 5.76 -22.19
CA ILE A 78 -18.54 5.64 -21.97
C ILE A 78 -18.13 6.43 -20.71
N ASN A 79 -18.62 7.66 -20.55
CA ASN A 79 -18.33 8.47 -19.37
C ASN A 79 -18.85 7.80 -18.08
N ASN A 80 -20.08 7.30 -18.09
CA ASN A 80 -20.65 6.57 -16.97
C ASN A 80 -19.84 5.29 -16.65
N ALA A 81 -19.41 4.55 -17.67
CA ALA A 81 -18.56 3.38 -17.50
C ALA A 81 -17.19 3.77 -16.90
N SER A 82 -16.63 4.91 -17.30
CA SER A 82 -15.38 5.43 -16.75
C SER A 82 -15.51 5.82 -15.27
N GLU A 83 -16.63 6.41 -14.86
CA GLU A 83 -16.89 6.74 -13.46
C GLU A 83 -17.09 5.48 -12.61
N GLN A 84 -17.80 4.50 -13.15
CA GLN A 84 -17.94 3.19 -12.50
C GLN A 84 -16.59 2.49 -12.37
N ALA A 85 -15.76 2.52 -13.42
CA ALA A 85 -14.41 1.98 -13.36
C ALA A 85 -13.57 2.67 -12.28
N LYS A 86 -13.62 4.00 -12.15
CA LYS A 86 -12.94 4.72 -11.07
C LYS A 86 -13.37 4.27 -9.68
N LYS A 87 -14.67 4.00 -9.48
CA LYS A 87 -15.19 3.46 -8.21
C LYS A 87 -14.67 2.05 -7.93
N LEU A 88 -14.60 1.19 -8.94
CA LEU A 88 -14.05 -0.16 -8.82
C LEU A 88 -12.53 -0.18 -8.58
N LEU A 89 -11.81 0.81 -9.13
CA LEU A 89 -10.37 0.99 -8.96
C LEU A 89 -9.98 1.64 -7.63
N GLN A 90 -10.94 1.92 -6.74
CA GLN A 90 -10.62 2.48 -5.44
C GLN A 90 -9.66 1.56 -4.69
N MET A 91 -8.49 2.10 -4.37
CA MET A 91 -7.40 1.34 -3.79
C MET A 91 -7.70 0.99 -2.33
N PRO A 92 -7.38 -0.23 -1.87
CA PRO A 92 -7.51 -0.60 -0.47
C PRO A 92 -6.53 0.20 0.38
N LEU A 93 -6.93 0.51 1.61
CA LEU A 93 -6.08 1.22 2.56
C LEU A 93 -4.91 0.34 2.99
N VAL A 94 -3.70 0.92 2.97
CA VAL A 94 -2.50 0.27 3.50
C VAL A 94 -2.35 0.65 4.98
N LEU A 95 -2.50 -0.33 5.86
CA LEU A 95 -2.36 -0.17 7.31
C LEU A 95 -1.12 -0.90 7.83
N PRO A 96 -0.48 -0.40 8.90
CA PRO A 96 0.58 -1.14 9.56
C PRO A 96 0.01 -2.37 10.28
N GLU A 97 0.89 -3.35 10.55
CA GLU A 97 0.53 -4.56 11.28
C GLU A 97 -0.01 -4.23 12.68
N ARG A 98 -1.16 -4.83 13.01
CA ARG A 98 -1.76 -4.71 14.34
C ARG A 98 -0.92 -5.43 15.39
N LYS A 99 -0.84 -4.85 16.59
CA LYS A 99 -0.15 -5.47 17.73
C LYS A 99 -1.05 -6.53 18.38
N PRO A 100 -0.48 -7.64 18.91
CA PRO A 100 -1.24 -8.58 19.71
C PRO A 100 -1.82 -7.88 20.94
N ILE A 101 -3.02 -8.29 21.34
CA ILE A 101 -3.74 -7.71 22.48
C ILE A 101 -3.57 -8.67 23.65
N ASP A 102 -2.68 -8.33 24.58
CA ASP A 102 -2.49 -9.07 25.82
C ASP A 102 -3.08 -8.28 26.99
N ASP A 103 -4.41 -8.18 27.03
CA ASP A 103 -5.12 -7.54 28.14
C ASP A 103 -5.89 -8.58 28.95
N VAL A 104 -5.62 -8.64 30.25
CA VAL A 104 -6.22 -9.59 31.19
C VAL A 104 -7.15 -8.83 32.12
N LEU A 105 -8.46 -9.05 31.95
CA LEU A 105 -9.49 -8.35 32.73
C LEU A 105 -9.54 -8.83 34.19
N SER A 106 -9.48 -10.14 34.41
CA SER A 106 -9.47 -10.77 35.74
C SER A 106 -8.82 -12.16 35.68
N GLU A 107 -8.20 -12.57 36.78
CA GLU A 107 -7.64 -13.92 36.97
C GLU A 107 -8.24 -14.54 38.24
N ASP A 108 -9.04 -15.59 38.09
CA ASP A 108 -9.67 -16.29 39.20
C ASP A 108 -9.02 -17.68 39.40
N PRO A 109 -8.17 -17.86 40.44
CA PRO A 109 -7.43 -19.10 40.66
C PRO A 109 -8.32 -20.28 41.06
N PHE A 110 -9.55 -20.04 41.54
CA PHE A 110 -10.50 -21.10 41.92
C PHE A 110 -11.09 -21.86 40.72
N LEU A 111 -11.06 -21.25 39.54
CA LEU A 111 -11.51 -21.90 38.30
C LEU A 111 -10.38 -22.69 37.61
N ALA A 112 -9.16 -22.61 38.13
CA ALA A 112 -8.01 -23.32 37.58
C ALA A 112 -8.16 -24.85 37.79
N GLY A 113 -8.24 -25.60 36.70
CA GLY A 113 -8.32 -27.07 36.72
C GLY A 113 -9.74 -27.65 36.78
N MET A 114 -10.79 -26.80 36.75
CA MET A 114 -12.18 -27.27 36.68
C MET A 114 -12.55 -27.74 35.27
N ASP A 115 -12.13 -27.02 34.24
CA ASP A 115 -12.42 -27.33 32.84
C ASP A 115 -11.14 -27.35 32.00
N THR A 116 -11.15 -28.17 30.96
CA THR A 116 -10.08 -28.29 29.96
C THR A 116 -10.36 -27.48 28.70
N ALA A 117 -11.64 -27.16 28.43
CA ALA A 117 -12.05 -26.40 27.25
C ALA A 117 -11.91 -24.89 27.47
N LYS A 118 -11.61 -24.16 26.38
CA LYS A 118 -11.60 -22.70 26.36
C LYS A 118 -12.99 -22.19 25.99
N TYR A 119 -13.58 -21.38 26.84
CA TYR A 119 -14.83 -20.68 26.54
C TYR A 119 -14.54 -19.33 25.93
N VAL A 120 -15.28 -19.00 24.87
CA VAL A 120 -15.21 -17.70 24.23
C VAL A 120 -16.57 -17.05 24.27
N PHE A 121 -16.65 -15.93 24.98
CA PHE A 121 -17.85 -15.11 25.08
C PHE A 121 -17.71 -13.91 24.15
N THR A 122 -18.70 -13.72 23.28
CA THR A 122 -18.75 -12.61 22.32
C THR A 122 -20.07 -11.88 22.42
N ASP A 123 -20.01 -10.55 22.54
CA ASP A 123 -21.18 -9.69 22.40
C ASP A 123 -21.59 -9.62 20.91
N ILE A 124 -22.88 -9.84 20.63
CA ILE A 124 -23.45 -9.86 19.27
C ILE A 124 -24.31 -8.62 18.97
N THR A 125 -24.14 -7.53 19.72
CA THR A 125 -24.92 -6.31 19.54
C THR A 125 -24.64 -5.66 18.18
N TYR A 126 -25.67 -5.54 17.33
CA TYR A 126 -25.57 -5.06 15.94
C TYR A 126 -25.07 -3.61 15.80
N ASN A 127 -25.34 -2.75 16.79
CA ASN A 127 -25.02 -1.32 16.71
C ASN A 127 -23.60 -0.97 17.19
N VAL A 128 -22.81 -1.96 17.58
CA VAL A 128 -21.43 -1.76 18.03
C VAL A 128 -20.48 -2.10 16.88
N PRO A 129 -19.52 -1.23 16.53
CA PRO A 129 -18.54 -1.56 15.52
C PRO A 129 -17.75 -2.79 15.94
N HIS A 130 -17.47 -3.67 14.98
CA HIS A 130 -16.74 -4.94 15.16
C HIS A 130 -15.38 -4.80 15.89
N ARG A 131 -14.87 -3.57 16.06
CA ARG A 131 -13.64 -3.23 16.78
C ARG A 131 -13.77 -3.21 18.31
N LEU A 132 -14.96 -3.31 18.90
CA LEU A 132 -15.14 -3.29 20.36
C LEU A 132 -15.44 -4.65 21.04
N PHE A 133 -15.29 -5.79 20.34
CA PHE A 133 -15.54 -7.10 20.94
C PHE A 133 -14.61 -7.37 22.13
N LYS A 134 -15.20 -7.46 23.33
CA LYS A 134 -14.53 -7.98 24.52
C LYS A 134 -14.63 -9.49 24.50
N CYS A 135 -13.49 -10.16 24.38
CA CYS A 135 -13.40 -11.59 24.62
C CYS A 135 -12.99 -11.77 26.08
N PHE A 136 -13.69 -12.63 26.82
CA PHE A 136 -13.31 -12.95 28.19
C PHE A 136 -12.36 -14.18 28.16
N GLN A 137 -11.16 -13.99 28.71
CA GLN A 137 -10.05 -14.94 28.89
C GLN A 137 -8.97 -14.98 27.79
N LYS A 138 -7.70 -15.21 28.22
CA LYS A 138 -6.43 -14.99 27.51
C LYS A 138 -6.44 -15.43 26.04
N PHE A 139 -6.58 -14.48 25.14
CA PHE A 139 -6.23 -14.65 23.73
C PHE A 139 -5.23 -13.57 23.33
N GLY A 140 -3.97 -14.00 23.20
CA GLY A 140 -2.92 -13.18 22.58
C GLY A 140 -2.98 -13.19 21.04
N ASP A 141 -3.87 -13.99 20.43
CA ASP A 141 -3.95 -14.12 18.97
C ASP A 141 -5.19 -13.40 18.40
N VAL A 142 -4.95 -12.25 17.79
CA VAL A 142 -5.97 -11.42 17.12
C VAL A 142 -6.66 -12.20 15.97
N GLY A 143 -6.05 -13.28 15.47
CA GLY A 143 -6.66 -14.15 14.46
C GLY A 143 -7.92 -14.88 14.91
N GLU A 144 -8.08 -15.18 16.20
CA GLU A 144 -9.28 -15.87 16.70
C GLU A 144 -10.51 -14.97 16.69
N ARG A 145 -10.30 -13.69 17.01
CA ARG A 145 -11.33 -12.66 16.92
C ARG A 145 -11.93 -12.60 15.52
N ASP A 146 -11.08 -12.58 14.49
CA ASP A 146 -11.49 -12.53 13.09
C ASP A 146 -12.37 -13.74 12.70
N ARG A 147 -12.04 -14.92 13.23
CA ARG A 147 -12.82 -16.15 13.01
C ARG A 147 -14.19 -16.06 13.67
N LEU A 148 -14.25 -15.60 14.93
CA LEU A 148 -15.50 -15.45 15.66
C LEU A 148 -16.42 -14.43 14.99
N VAL A 149 -15.87 -13.31 14.53
CA VAL A 149 -16.64 -12.32 13.75
C VAL A 149 -17.25 -12.97 12.51
N GLN A 150 -16.51 -13.83 11.80
CA GLN A 150 -17.06 -14.53 10.63
C GLN A 150 -18.14 -15.58 11.00
N VAL A 151 -18.09 -16.19 12.19
CA VAL A 151 -19.15 -17.12 12.67
C VAL A 151 -20.46 -16.38 12.90
N TYR A 152 -20.41 -15.25 13.62
CA TYR A 152 -21.62 -14.49 13.97
C TYR A 152 -22.09 -13.54 12.86
N PHE A 153 -21.16 -12.97 12.10
CA PHE A 153 -21.40 -12.02 11.01
C PHE A 153 -20.70 -12.50 9.72
N PRO A 154 -21.30 -13.48 9.00
CA PRO A 154 -20.68 -14.06 7.82
C PRO A 154 -20.58 -13.03 6.69
N LYS A 155 -19.35 -12.75 6.24
CA LYS A 155 -19.09 -12.01 5.00
C LYS A 155 -18.96 -12.97 3.82
N GLU A 156 -19.52 -12.59 2.67
CA GLU A 156 -19.41 -13.38 1.44
C GLU A 156 -17.95 -13.58 1.02
N GLY A 157 -17.60 -14.81 0.65
CA GLY A 157 -16.26 -15.20 0.17
C GLY A 157 -15.20 -15.45 1.26
N ARG A 158 -15.41 -14.98 2.50
CA ARG A 158 -14.52 -15.23 3.63
C ARG A 158 -14.78 -16.60 4.24
N LYS A 159 -13.72 -17.39 4.44
CA LYS A 159 -13.79 -18.70 5.11
C LYS A 159 -13.27 -18.60 6.55
N LEU A 160 -13.78 -19.48 7.42
CA LEU A 160 -13.31 -19.61 8.82
C LEU A 160 -11.84 -20.03 8.88
N THR A 161 -11.49 -21.05 8.10
CA THR A 161 -10.11 -21.47 7.90
C THR A 161 -9.58 -20.84 6.61
N PRO A 162 -8.40 -20.19 6.63
CA PRO A 162 -7.79 -19.64 5.44
C PRO A 162 -7.63 -20.67 4.31
N TYR A 163 -7.68 -20.19 3.07
CA TYR A 163 -7.43 -21.02 1.90
C TYR A 163 -6.01 -21.58 1.93
N HIS A 164 -5.86 -22.84 1.51
CA HIS A 164 -4.55 -23.51 1.47
C HIS A 164 -3.57 -22.86 0.47
N ILE A 165 -4.11 -22.06 -0.46
CA ILE A 165 -3.35 -21.29 -1.44
C ILE A 165 -2.38 -20.31 -0.77
N PHE A 166 -2.69 -19.81 0.44
CA PHE A 166 -1.82 -18.87 1.16
C PHE A 166 -0.58 -19.51 1.79
N LYS A 167 -0.42 -20.84 1.72
CA LYS A 167 0.83 -21.50 2.10
C LYS A 167 1.92 -21.17 1.08
N GLU A 168 3.15 -20.95 1.55
CA GLU A 168 4.28 -20.51 0.71
C GLU A 168 4.54 -21.40 -0.51
N GLU A 169 4.40 -22.73 -0.35
CA GLU A 169 4.56 -23.70 -1.43
C GLU A 169 3.52 -23.48 -2.55
N ASN A 170 2.27 -23.25 -2.17
CA ASN A 170 1.18 -23.05 -3.10
C ASN A 170 1.22 -21.65 -3.72
N LEU A 171 1.69 -20.64 -2.98
CA LEU A 171 1.89 -19.29 -3.52
C LEU A 171 2.87 -19.30 -4.70
N LYS A 172 4.00 -19.99 -4.57
CA LYS A 172 4.99 -20.13 -5.66
C LYS A 172 4.37 -20.78 -6.91
N MET A 173 3.51 -21.78 -6.71
CA MET A 173 2.78 -22.41 -7.83
C MET A 173 1.83 -21.42 -8.51
N VAL A 174 1.13 -20.57 -7.77
CA VAL A 174 0.21 -19.57 -8.36
C VAL A 174 0.99 -18.46 -9.07
N PHE A 175 2.13 -18.05 -8.54
CA PHE A 175 3.02 -17.08 -9.17
C PHE A 175 3.57 -17.60 -10.51
N SER A 176 3.88 -18.88 -10.61
CA SER A 176 4.28 -19.50 -11.90
C SER A 176 3.20 -19.42 -12.99
N MET A 177 1.92 -19.24 -12.61
CA MET A 177 0.79 -19.10 -13.51
C MET A 177 0.42 -17.64 -13.82
N ASP A 178 1.19 -16.66 -13.33
CA ASP A 178 0.93 -15.23 -13.50
C ASP A 178 -0.42 -14.73 -12.92
N ARG A 179 -0.98 -15.47 -11.96
CA ARG A 179 -2.27 -15.15 -11.32
C ARG A 179 -2.14 -14.34 -10.04
N HIS A 180 -1.30 -13.31 -10.06
CA HIS A 180 -1.05 -12.45 -8.89
C HIS A 180 -2.29 -11.66 -8.47
N GLU A 181 -3.05 -11.14 -9.43
CA GLU A 181 -4.28 -10.36 -9.17
C GLU A 181 -5.31 -11.19 -8.37
N ASP A 182 -5.52 -12.45 -8.76
CA ASP A 182 -6.48 -13.33 -8.11
C ASP A 182 -6.09 -13.64 -6.65
N VAL A 183 -4.78 -13.75 -6.37
CA VAL A 183 -4.27 -13.94 -4.99
C VAL A 183 -4.56 -12.70 -4.15
N LEU A 184 -4.30 -11.52 -4.68
CA LEU A 184 -4.56 -10.26 -3.97
C LEU A 184 -6.06 -10.02 -3.75
N ASP A 185 -6.89 -10.37 -4.73
CA ASP A 185 -8.36 -10.31 -4.60
C ASP A 185 -8.89 -11.27 -3.55
N LEU A 186 -8.38 -12.51 -3.51
CA LEU A 186 -8.70 -13.47 -2.45
C LEU A 186 -8.21 -12.99 -1.08
N CYS A 187 -7.04 -12.35 -1.02
CA CYS A 187 -6.47 -11.82 0.21
C CYS A 187 -7.33 -10.71 0.82
N LEU A 188 -7.82 -9.78 0.00
CA LEU A 188 -8.72 -8.69 0.43
C LEU A 188 -10.04 -9.19 1.03
N VAL A 189 -10.56 -10.31 0.54
CA VAL A 189 -11.82 -10.89 1.04
C VAL A 189 -11.56 -11.73 2.30
N GLN A 190 -10.45 -12.45 2.34
CA GLN A 190 -10.15 -13.41 3.41
C GLN A 190 -9.66 -12.72 4.70
N PHE A 191 -8.78 -11.74 4.58
CA PHE A 191 -8.08 -11.13 5.72
C PHE A 191 -8.42 -9.65 5.88
N GLU A 192 -8.23 -9.14 7.09
CA GLU A 192 -8.29 -7.70 7.35
C GLU A 192 -6.97 -7.03 6.95
N PRO A 193 -7.00 -5.76 6.48
CA PRO A 193 -5.82 -5.08 5.93
C PRO A 193 -4.68 -4.83 6.95
N ASP A 194 -4.96 -4.93 8.24
CA ASP A 194 -4.01 -4.79 9.35
C ASP A 194 -3.47 -6.14 9.88
N SER A 195 -3.97 -7.26 9.33
CA SER A 195 -3.53 -8.61 9.71
C SER A 195 -2.11 -8.90 9.20
N SER A 196 -1.35 -9.66 9.99
CA SER A 196 0.01 -10.07 9.65
C SER A 196 0.04 -10.96 8.39
N ASP A 197 -0.93 -11.86 8.24
CA ASP A 197 -1.06 -12.74 7.06
C ASP A 197 -1.36 -11.94 5.79
N TYR A 198 -2.23 -10.92 5.90
CA TYR A 198 -2.52 -10.01 4.79
C TYR A 198 -1.26 -9.33 4.28
N ILE A 199 -0.49 -8.73 5.21
CA ILE A 199 0.73 -8.01 4.88
C ILE A 199 1.77 -8.97 4.28
N LYS A 200 1.96 -10.17 4.85
CA LYS A 200 2.89 -11.19 4.33
C LYS A 200 2.57 -11.61 2.90
N VAL A 201 1.30 -11.88 2.59
CA VAL A 201 0.87 -12.28 1.24
C VAL A 201 1.08 -11.16 0.24
N HIS A 202 0.72 -9.91 0.59
CA HIS A 202 0.95 -8.75 -0.26
C HIS A 202 2.45 -8.52 -0.51
N MET A 203 3.29 -8.53 0.54
CA MET A 203 4.74 -8.39 0.39
C MET A 203 5.34 -9.48 -0.50
N SER A 204 4.98 -10.75 -0.26
CA SER A 204 5.49 -11.88 -1.05
C SER A 204 5.12 -11.76 -2.52
N THR A 205 3.88 -11.31 -2.81
CA THR A 205 3.41 -11.11 -4.18
C THR A 205 4.15 -9.94 -4.85
N TYR A 206 4.37 -8.83 -4.14
CA TYR A 206 5.09 -7.67 -4.68
C TYR A 206 6.56 -7.98 -4.94
N GLU A 207 7.21 -8.75 -4.06
CA GLU A 207 8.60 -9.17 -4.27
C GLU A 207 8.76 -10.09 -5.47
N ASP A 208 7.81 -10.99 -5.72
CA ASP A 208 7.84 -11.87 -6.87
C ASP A 208 7.63 -11.09 -8.19
N LEU A 209 6.68 -10.15 -8.19
CA LEU A 209 6.44 -9.25 -9.32
C LEU A 209 7.67 -8.39 -9.65
N ASP A 210 8.37 -7.88 -8.63
CA ASP A 210 9.59 -7.08 -8.78
C ASP A 210 10.74 -7.91 -9.36
N LYS A 211 10.92 -9.16 -8.90
CA LYS A 211 11.95 -10.09 -9.41
C LYS A 211 11.75 -10.43 -10.89
N HIS A 212 10.50 -10.60 -11.32
CA HIS A 212 10.19 -10.97 -12.70
C HIS A 212 9.86 -9.77 -13.61
N GLY A 213 9.76 -8.56 -13.05
CA GLY A 213 9.42 -7.34 -13.79
C GLY A 213 8.01 -7.35 -14.39
N LYS A 214 7.07 -8.12 -13.81
CA LYS A 214 5.72 -8.34 -14.35
C LYS A 214 4.68 -7.33 -13.84
N TYR A 215 5.02 -6.04 -13.82
CA TYR A 215 4.14 -4.99 -13.26
C TYR A 215 2.83 -4.79 -14.04
N ASP A 216 2.82 -5.20 -15.32
CA ASP A 216 1.66 -5.11 -16.20
C ASP A 216 0.44 -5.86 -15.67
N LEU A 217 0.66 -6.98 -14.99
CA LEU A 217 -0.42 -7.81 -14.45
C LEU A 217 -1.31 -6.99 -13.50
N LEU A 218 -0.71 -6.17 -12.65
CA LEU A 218 -1.43 -5.32 -11.71
C LEU A 218 -1.84 -3.95 -12.28
N ARG A 219 -1.43 -3.60 -13.51
CA ARG A 219 -1.82 -2.32 -14.11
C ARG A 219 -3.33 -2.26 -14.35
N SER A 220 -3.94 -1.08 -14.15
CA SER A 220 -5.40 -0.89 -14.16
C SER A 220 -6.18 -1.77 -13.17
N THR A 221 -5.53 -2.21 -12.10
CA THR A 221 -6.18 -2.89 -10.96
C THR A 221 -6.09 -2.01 -9.72
N ARG A 222 -7.00 -2.24 -8.75
CA ARG A 222 -6.99 -1.57 -7.44
C ARG A 222 -5.71 -1.81 -6.62
N HIS A 223 -4.93 -2.83 -6.97
CA HIS A 223 -3.73 -3.24 -6.22
C HIS A 223 -2.47 -2.50 -6.65
N PHE A 224 -2.50 -1.82 -7.80
CA PHE A 224 -1.32 -1.16 -8.36
C PHE A 224 -0.75 -0.10 -7.41
N GLY A 225 -1.60 0.70 -6.77
CA GLY A 225 -1.11 1.72 -5.83
C GLY A 225 -0.49 1.13 -4.57
N GLY A 226 -0.97 -0.03 -4.11
CA GLY A 226 -0.34 -0.76 -2.99
C GLY A 226 1.07 -1.24 -3.34
N LEU A 227 1.26 -1.73 -4.57
CA LEU A 227 2.58 -2.12 -5.11
C LEU A 227 3.51 -0.90 -5.21
N ALA A 228 3.06 0.17 -5.86
CA ALA A 228 3.86 1.39 -6.03
C ALA A 228 4.26 1.98 -4.67
N TRP A 229 3.34 2.01 -3.71
CA TRP A 229 3.61 2.48 -2.35
C TRP A 229 4.63 1.60 -1.63
N TYR A 230 4.53 0.27 -1.76
CA TYR A 230 5.49 -0.67 -1.18
C TYR A 230 6.90 -0.45 -1.77
N LEU A 231 7.02 -0.32 -3.09
CA LEU A 231 8.30 -0.11 -3.78
C LEU A 231 8.95 1.24 -3.42
N VAL A 232 8.15 2.31 -3.32
CA VAL A 232 8.64 3.63 -2.90
C VAL A 232 9.16 3.60 -1.46
N ASN A 233 8.45 2.93 -0.54
CA ASN A 233 8.90 2.79 0.84
C ASN A 233 10.17 1.93 0.96
N ALA A 234 10.26 0.86 0.16
CA ALA A 234 11.43 -0.02 0.10
C ALA A 234 12.61 0.57 -0.70
N ARG A 235 12.46 1.76 -1.31
CA ARG A 235 13.45 2.41 -2.19
C ARG A 235 13.84 1.57 -3.42
N ARG A 236 12.97 0.67 -3.87
CA ARG A 236 13.15 -0.21 -5.04
C ARG A 236 12.24 0.22 -6.19
N VAL A 237 12.38 1.47 -6.63
CA VAL A 237 11.50 2.03 -7.69
C VAL A 237 12.07 1.84 -9.10
N ASP A 238 13.34 1.47 -9.22
CA ASP A 238 14.07 1.51 -10.49
C ASP A 238 13.49 0.50 -11.50
N GLY A 239 13.11 -0.70 -11.05
CA GLY A 239 12.46 -1.72 -11.91
C GLY A 239 11.14 -1.24 -12.51
N LEU A 240 10.31 -0.56 -11.69
CA LEU A 240 9.03 0.00 -12.13
C LEU A 240 9.22 1.17 -13.10
N ILE A 241 10.21 2.03 -12.86
CA ILE A 241 10.56 3.14 -13.77
C ILE A 241 10.99 2.59 -15.13
N VAL A 242 11.85 1.56 -15.15
CA VAL A 242 12.31 0.94 -16.39
C VAL A 242 11.15 0.33 -17.19
N ASP A 243 10.18 -0.32 -16.53
CA ASP A 243 8.97 -0.83 -17.22
C ASP A 243 8.12 0.31 -17.80
N MET A 244 7.94 1.42 -17.07
CA MET A 244 7.21 2.59 -17.58
C MET A 244 7.91 3.22 -18.78
N LEU A 245 9.25 3.32 -18.77
CA LEU A 245 10.03 3.85 -19.88
C LEU A 245 9.96 2.97 -21.12
N LYS A 246 10.01 1.64 -20.97
CA LYS A 246 9.86 0.69 -22.09
C LYS A 246 8.50 0.77 -22.78
N ARG A 247 7.49 1.33 -22.12
CA ARG A 247 6.11 1.46 -22.60
C ARG A 247 5.76 2.89 -23.00
N ASP A 248 6.75 3.78 -23.12
CA ASP A 248 6.61 5.20 -23.46
C ASP A 248 5.75 6.02 -22.46
N LEU A 249 5.61 5.55 -21.22
CA LEU A 249 4.82 6.21 -20.17
C LEU A 249 5.67 7.20 -19.36
N LEU A 250 6.22 8.20 -20.05
CA LEU A 250 7.12 9.19 -19.46
C LEU A 250 6.47 10.00 -18.33
N GLN A 251 5.21 10.37 -18.47
CA GLN A 251 4.49 11.17 -17.48
C GLN A 251 4.24 10.41 -16.18
N ASP A 252 3.99 9.10 -16.27
CA ASP A 252 3.82 8.23 -15.11
C ASP A 252 5.14 8.06 -14.36
N ALA A 253 6.23 7.86 -15.10
CA ALA A 253 7.58 7.75 -14.53
C ALA A 253 7.98 9.04 -13.79
N VAL A 254 7.71 10.22 -14.36
CA VAL A 254 7.91 11.51 -13.70
C VAL A 254 7.06 11.64 -12.43
N SER A 255 5.80 11.21 -12.51
CA SER A 255 4.88 11.25 -11.36
C SER A 255 5.37 10.33 -10.23
N LEU A 256 5.93 9.16 -10.56
CA LEU A 256 6.50 8.22 -9.61
C LEU A 256 7.77 8.76 -8.94
N VAL A 257 8.67 9.39 -9.69
CA VAL A 257 9.85 10.06 -9.13
C VAL A 257 9.45 11.23 -8.22
N SER A 258 8.43 11.98 -8.61
CA SER A 258 7.88 13.05 -7.77
C SER A 258 7.35 12.50 -6.45
N LEU A 259 6.63 11.37 -6.48
CA LEU A 259 6.17 10.66 -5.28
C LEU A 259 7.35 10.20 -4.42
N PHE A 260 8.41 9.67 -5.03
CA PHE A 260 9.62 9.25 -4.32
C PHE A 260 10.29 10.42 -3.57
N HIS A 261 10.38 11.60 -4.20
CA HIS A 261 10.92 12.81 -3.56
C HIS A 261 10.03 13.30 -2.40
N MET A 262 8.70 13.17 -2.51
CA MET A 262 7.79 13.49 -1.40
C MET A 262 7.98 12.57 -0.19
N VAL A 263 8.18 11.27 -0.42
CA VAL A 263 8.35 10.28 0.66
C VAL A 263 9.75 10.32 1.26
N HIS A 264 10.80 10.56 0.46
CA HIS A 264 12.20 10.59 0.88
C HIS A 264 12.88 11.94 0.59
N PRO A 265 12.56 13.01 1.32
CA PRO A 265 13.11 14.35 1.09
C PRO A 265 14.62 14.45 1.38
N HIS A 266 15.19 13.50 2.14
CA HIS A 266 16.62 13.44 2.45
C HIS A 266 17.44 12.55 1.50
N SER A 267 16.83 12.01 0.45
CA SER A 267 17.57 11.22 -0.54
C SER A 267 18.45 12.11 -1.42
N GLU A 268 19.59 11.58 -1.89
CA GLU A 268 20.52 12.30 -2.79
C GLU A 268 19.79 12.83 -4.03
N SER A 269 18.94 11.99 -4.64
CA SER A 269 18.12 12.38 -5.80
C SER A 269 17.17 13.54 -5.51
N ALA A 270 16.56 13.59 -4.32
CA ALA A 270 15.66 14.69 -3.94
C ALA A 270 16.42 16.00 -3.69
N GLN A 271 17.62 15.92 -3.10
CA GLN A 271 18.47 17.08 -2.87
C GLN A 271 19.05 17.63 -4.18
N GLU A 272 19.52 16.76 -5.07
CA GLU A 272 20.01 17.15 -6.40
C GLU A 272 18.90 17.74 -7.26
N ALA A 273 17.69 17.17 -7.24
CA ALA A 273 16.53 17.72 -7.93
C ALA A 273 16.14 19.09 -7.39
N ALA A 274 16.19 19.30 -6.07
CA ALA A 274 15.90 20.59 -5.45
C ALA A 274 16.96 21.65 -5.79
N LEU A 275 18.24 21.26 -5.84
CA LEU A 275 19.34 22.13 -6.25
C LEU A 275 19.26 22.52 -7.72
N GLN A 276 18.81 21.60 -8.59
CA GLN A 276 18.72 21.83 -10.03
C GLN A 276 17.37 22.39 -10.50
N GLN A 277 16.37 22.51 -9.61
CA GLN A 277 14.97 22.84 -9.95
C GLN A 277 14.45 22.01 -11.14
N ALA A 278 14.89 20.75 -11.23
CA ALA A 278 14.61 19.88 -12.37
C ALA A 278 13.10 19.60 -12.45
N THR A 279 12.51 19.81 -13.64
CA THR A 279 11.08 19.56 -13.88
C THR A 279 10.93 18.52 -14.99
N GLY A 280 10.03 17.54 -14.82
CA GLY A 280 9.70 16.59 -15.87
C GLY A 280 10.81 15.57 -16.15
N ALA A 281 11.24 15.47 -17.40
CA ALA A 281 12.25 14.50 -17.85
C ALA A 281 13.63 14.68 -17.19
N ASP A 282 13.92 15.88 -16.68
CA ASP A 282 15.17 16.15 -15.98
C ASP A 282 15.22 15.49 -14.60
N LEU A 283 14.06 15.25 -13.95
CA LEU A 283 13.99 14.47 -12.71
C LEU A 283 14.41 13.01 -12.92
N LEU A 284 14.07 12.45 -14.09
CA LEU A 284 14.47 11.09 -14.47
C LEU A 284 15.98 11.02 -14.71
N LYS A 285 16.57 12.03 -15.35
CA LYS A 285 18.03 12.10 -15.57
C LYS A 285 18.82 12.18 -14.26
N VAL A 286 18.35 13.00 -13.32
CA VAL A 286 18.94 13.12 -11.98
C VAL A 286 18.90 11.78 -11.24
N ARG A 287 17.74 11.10 -11.26
CA ARG A 287 17.60 9.80 -10.59
C ARG A 287 18.42 8.69 -11.22
N LEU A 288 18.53 8.67 -12.56
CA LEU A 288 19.29 7.67 -13.31
C LEU A 288 20.81 7.96 -13.34
N GLY A 289 21.26 9.05 -12.73
CA GLY A 289 22.68 9.40 -12.65
C GLY A 289 23.30 9.77 -13.99
N PHE A 290 22.51 10.21 -14.98
CA PHE A 290 23.08 10.74 -16.22
C PHE A 290 23.76 12.08 -15.91
N PRO A 291 25.08 12.22 -16.12
CA PRO A 291 25.74 13.50 -15.90
C PRO A 291 25.13 14.55 -16.84
N TYR A 292 24.75 15.70 -16.28
CA TYR A 292 24.53 16.94 -17.01
C TYR A 292 25.85 17.38 -17.64
N ASN A 293 26.27 16.71 -18.71
CA ASN A 293 27.38 17.22 -19.50
C ASN A 293 26.82 18.31 -20.41
N LYS A 294 27.16 19.55 -20.08
CA LYS A 294 27.02 20.70 -20.98
C LYS A 294 27.95 20.51 -22.19
N SER A 295 27.58 19.64 -23.12
CA SER A 295 28.07 19.64 -24.49
C SER A 295 27.41 18.50 -25.26
N THR A 296 26.58 18.88 -26.24
CA THR A 296 26.35 18.21 -27.53
C THR A 296 26.43 16.69 -27.54
N TYR A 297 25.29 15.99 -27.55
CA TYR A 297 25.05 14.90 -28.51
C TYR A 297 23.55 14.80 -28.81
N THR A 298 23.23 14.88 -30.11
CA THR A 298 21.95 14.55 -30.72
C THR A 298 21.57 13.12 -30.36
N ILE A 299 20.48 12.93 -29.62
CA ILE A 299 19.88 11.61 -29.45
C ILE A 299 19.11 11.30 -30.73
N VAL A 300 19.66 10.42 -31.55
CA VAL A 300 18.94 9.73 -32.62
C VAL A 300 18.15 8.61 -31.97
N PHE A 301 16.82 8.69 -32.01
CA PHE A 301 15.95 7.53 -31.81
C PHE A 301 16.11 6.62 -33.03
N PHE A 302 16.46 5.35 -32.80
CA PHE A 302 16.24 4.27 -33.75
C PHE A 302 15.03 3.47 -33.28
#